data_AF-A0A8H8JT35-F1
#
_entry.id   AF-A0A8H8JT35-F1
#
_cell.length_a   1.000
_cell.length_b   1.000
_cell.length_c   1.000
_cell.angle_alpha   90.00
_cell.angle_beta   90.00
_cell.angle_gamma   90.00
#
_symmetry.space_group_name_H-M   'P 1'
#
loop_
_entity.id
_entity.type
_entity.pdbx_description
1 polymer ?
#
loop_
_entity_poly.entity_id
_entity_poly.type
_entity_poly.pdbx_seq_one_letter_code
_entity_poly.pdbx_strand_id
1 'polypeptide(L)'
;MAAVQTITRLSAHTAQAASIIFRRAVDDLLQTHPNLKITVQWIKGHAGIDGNERADTLALKASHLTPTPVFNRSISWARSRTKSKAVHTWGRIWLSSKHSDHVRLTIKSKPTWELHAFHKAVRNDRRNHCRLIQIILGHGFFGEYYNRFNIDEPPECPCGDAPIQTIAHVIKHCTLFDRSRAILRKASKPVLFSDLFGSITGLKALLNFLSVCRAFSKT
;
A
#
# COMPACT_ATOMS: atom_id res chain seq x y z
N MET A 1 11.58 -17.94 -22.72
CA MET A 1 11.63 -16.94 -23.81
C MET A 1 12.00 -15.53 -23.38
N ALA A 2 11.48 -14.99 -22.26
CA ALA A 2 11.68 -13.58 -21.89
C ALA A 2 13.16 -13.13 -21.78
N ALA A 3 14.06 -13.96 -21.25
CA ALA A 3 15.46 -13.59 -21.06
C ALA A 3 16.22 -13.41 -22.39
N VAL A 4 16.05 -14.33 -23.34
CA VAL A 4 16.69 -14.25 -24.69
C VAL A 4 16.17 -13.05 -25.46
N GLN A 5 14.87 -12.77 -25.38
CA GLN A 5 14.30 -11.55 -25.98
C GLN A 5 14.78 -10.26 -25.30
N THR A 6 15.09 -10.32 -24.00
CA THR A 6 15.55 -9.17 -23.22
C THR A 6 17.01 -8.81 -23.53
N ILE A 7 17.84 -9.78 -23.97
CA ILE A 7 19.27 -9.53 -24.20
C ILE A 7 19.53 -8.67 -25.44
N THR A 8 18.66 -8.75 -26.44
CA THR A 8 18.69 -7.94 -27.66
C THR A 8 17.93 -6.62 -27.52
N ARG A 9 17.23 -6.40 -26.40
CA ARG A 9 16.38 -5.23 -26.18
C ARG A 9 17.21 -3.99 -25.80
N LEU A 10 17.05 -2.91 -26.56
CA LEU A 10 17.78 -1.64 -26.34
C LEU A 10 17.15 -0.76 -25.25
N SER A 11 15.83 -0.83 -25.07
CA SER A 11 15.10 -0.05 -24.06
C SER A 11 15.41 -0.51 -22.63
N ALA A 12 15.30 0.38 -21.64
CA ALA A 12 15.55 0.08 -20.23
C ALA A 12 14.77 -1.15 -19.72
N HIS A 13 15.44 -1.99 -18.94
CA HIS A 13 14.85 -3.18 -18.31
C HIS A 13 15.63 -3.58 -17.05
N THR A 14 15.08 -4.50 -16.26
CA THR A 14 15.63 -4.88 -14.93
C THR A 14 17.03 -5.49 -15.00
N ALA A 15 17.33 -6.23 -16.07
CA ALA A 15 18.63 -6.87 -16.33
C ALA A 15 19.54 -6.08 -17.31
N GLN A 16 19.30 -4.77 -17.52
CA GLN A 16 19.96 -4.03 -18.61
C GLN A 16 21.49 -4.04 -18.53
N ALA A 17 22.05 -3.97 -17.32
CA ALA A 17 23.49 -4.08 -17.14
C ALA A 17 24.06 -5.40 -17.68
N ALA A 18 23.42 -6.53 -17.37
CA ALA A 18 23.83 -7.84 -17.88
C ALA A 18 23.71 -7.93 -19.42
N SER A 19 22.63 -7.38 -19.99
CA SER A 19 22.49 -7.31 -21.45
C SER A 19 23.54 -6.44 -22.12
N ILE A 20 23.98 -5.34 -21.47
CA ILE A 20 25.06 -4.48 -21.99
C ILE A 20 26.40 -5.22 -21.95
N ILE A 21 26.71 -5.91 -20.85
CA ILE A 21 27.95 -6.68 -20.69
C ILE A 21 28.02 -7.79 -21.75
N PHE A 22 26.94 -8.57 -21.89
CA PHE A 22 26.86 -9.62 -22.89
C PHE A 22 27.05 -9.07 -24.30
N ARG A 23 26.36 -7.99 -24.66
CA ARG A 23 26.45 -7.43 -26.01
C ARG A 23 27.85 -6.89 -26.31
N ARG A 24 28.48 -6.17 -25.38
CA ARG A 24 29.88 -5.73 -25.54
C ARG A 24 30.81 -6.90 -25.79
N ALA A 25 30.70 -7.97 -25.01
CA ALA A 25 31.53 -9.16 -25.20
C ALA A 25 31.28 -9.85 -26.56
N VAL A 26 30.02 -9.89 -27.02
CA VAL A 26 29.66 -10.42 -28.34
C VAL A 26 30.20 -9.52 -29.46
N ASP A 27 30.06 -8.20 -29.33
CA ASP A 27 30.52 -7.22 -30.31
C ASP A 27 32.05 -7.31 -30.47
N ASP A 28 32.79 -7.35 -29.35
CA ASP A 28 34.26 -7.50 -29.35
C ASP A 28 34.70 -8.82 -30.01
N LEU A 29 33.98 -9.91 -29.74
CA LEU A 29 34.27 -11.23 -30.31
C LEU A 29 34.01 -11.27 -31.83
N LEU A 30 32.91 -10.66 -32.28
CA LEU A 30 32.56 -10.60 -33.69
C LEU A 30 33.45 -9.63 -34.49
N GLN A 31 33.95 -8.57 -33.86
CA GLN A 31 34.97 -7.69 -34.46
C GLN A 31 36.28 -8.44 -34.70
N THR A 32 36.70 -9.28 -33.75
CA THR A 32 37.94 -10.06 -33.86
C THR A 32 37.79 -11.25 -34.82
N HIS A 33 36.58 -11.80 -34.92
CA HIS A 33 36.28 -12.98 -35.74
C HIS A 33 35.03 -12.74 -36.61
N PRO A 34 35.16 -12.03 -37.74
CA PRO A 34 34.01 -11.60 -38.56
C PRO A 34 33.22 -12.76 -39.19
N ASN A 35 33.83 -13.94 -39.32
CA ASN A 35 33.17 -15.13 -39.85
C ASN A 35 32.50 -16.00 -38.76
N LEU A 36 32.60 -15.61 -37.49
CA LEU A 36 32.01 -16.36 -36.38
C LEU A 36 30.49 -16.15 -36.35
N LYS A 37 29.73 -17.24 -36.22
CA LYS A 37 28.27 -17.19 -36.06
C LYS A 37 27.88 -17.62 -34.64
N ILE A 38 27.24 -16.71 -33.90
CA ILE A 38 26.80 -16.96 -32.52
C ILE A 38 25.29 -17.21 -32.51
N THR A 39 24.86 -18.28 -31.85
CA THR A 39 23.43 -18.61 -31.66
C THR A 39 23.11 -18.64 -30.17
N VAL A 40 22.12 -17.87 -29.75
CA VAL A 40 21.65 -17.83 -28.35
C VAL A 40 20.31 -18.55 -28.26
N GLN A 41 20.24 -19.59 -27.44
CA GLN A 41 19.03 -20.37 -27.24
C GLN A 41 18.72 -20.50 -25.75
N TRP A 42 17.43 -20.51 -25.43
CA TRP A 42 16.98 -20.83 -24.08
C TRP A 42 16.89 -22.35 -23.94
N ILE A 43 17.45 -22.85 -22.85
CA ILE A 43 17.33 -24.26 -22.45
C ILE A 43 16.63 -24.35 -21.10
N LYS A 44 15.97 -25.48 -20.85
CA LYS A 44 15.24 -25.73 -19.61
C LYS A 44 16.25 -26.00 -18.48
N GLY A 45 16.11 -25.28 -17.37
CA GLY A 45 16.87 -25.56 -16.14
C GLY A 45 16.39 -26.81 -15.42
N HIS A 46 17.28 -27.47 -14.70
CA HIS A 46 17.00 -28.70 -13.92
C HIS A 46 16.36 -29.81 -14.77
N ALA A 47 16.82 -29.96 -15.99
CA ALA A 47 16.30 -30.94 -16.96
C ALA A 47 17.29 -32.09 -17.21
N GLY A 48 18.41 -32.15 -16.48
CA GLY A 48 19.44 -33.17 -16.67
C GLY A 48 20.29 -32.95 -17.92
N ILE A 49 20.39 -31.71 -18.41
CA ILE A 49 21.28 -31.35 -19.51
C ILE A 49 22.66 -31.08 -18.92
N ASP A 50 23.61 -32.02 -19.08
CA ASP A 50 24.94 -31.99 -18.44
C ASP A 50 25.63 -30.63 -18.47
N GLY A 51 25.67 -29.98 -19.64
CA GLY A 51 26.28 -28.65 -19.78
C GLY A 51 25.59 -27.56 -18.97
N ASN A 52 24.25 -27.59 -18.89
CA ASN A 52 23.47 -26.65 -18.08
C ASN A 52 23.62 -26.93 -16.59
N GLU A 53 23.51 -28.19 -16.17
CA GLU A 53 23.65 -28.57 -14.76
C GLU A 53 25.06 -28.22 -14.23
N ARG A 54 26.09 -28.39 -15.06
CA ARG A 54 27.45 -27.95 -14.75
C ARG A 54 27.53 -26.43 -14.60
N ALA A 55 26.93 -25.67 -15.53
CA ALA A 55 26.89 -24.21 -15.45
C ALA A 55 26.14 -23.72 -14.20
N ASP A 56 25.00 -24.31 -13.87
CA ASP A 56 24.20 -23.99 -12.68
C ASP A 56 24.97 -24.33 -11.39
N THR A 57 25.65 -25.47 -11.35
CA THR A 57 26.52 -25.85 -10.22
C THR A 57 27.65 -24.85 -10.02
N LEU A 58 28.30 -24.40 -11.09
CA LEU A 58 29.35 -23.38 -11.02
C LEU A 58 28.80 -22.02 -10.58
N ALA A 59 27.64 -21.61 -11.11
CA ALA A 59 26.97 -20.38 -10.72
C ALA A 59 26.57 -20.40 -9.23
N LEU A 60 26.06 -21.53 -8.74
CA LEU A 60 25.73 -21.73 -7.32
C LEU A 60 26.99 -21.62 -6.45
N LYS A 61 28.08 -22.31 -6.80
CA LYS A 61 29.37 -22.19 -6.08
C LYS A 61 29.85 -20.74 -6.06
N ALA A 62 29.78 -20.05 -7.20
CA ALA A 62 30.17 -18.64 -7.31
C ALA A 62 29.27 -17.70 -6.50
N SER A 63 28.01 -18.06 -6.25
CA SER A 63 27.09 -17.27 -5.42
C SER A 63 27.54 -17.14 -3.95
N HIS A 64 28.40 -18.07 -3.50
CA HIS A 64 29.02 -18.02 -2.17
C HIS A 64 30.32 -17.23 -2.12
N LEU A 65 30.88 -16.86 -3.29
CA LEU A 65 32.08 -16.05 -3.36
C LEU A 65 31.70 -14.57 -3.27
N THR A 66 32.60 -13.75 -2.70
CA THR A 66 32.46 -12.30 -2.77
C THR A 66 32.50 -11.88 -4.24
N PRO A 67 31.41 -11.34 -4.81
CA PRO A 67 31.41 -10.99 -6.22
C PRO A 67 32.40 -9.86 -6.47
N THR A 68 33.26 -10.00 -7.48
CA THR A 68 33.98 -8.88 -8.08
C THR A 68 32.95 -8.06 -8.85
N PRO A 69 32.59 -6.85 -8.42
CA PRO A 69 31.44 -6.18 -8.99
C PRO A 69 31.80 -5.65 -10.37
N VAL A 70 31.29 -6.28 -11.43
CA VAL A 70 31.16 -5.60 -12.74
C VAL A 70 30.16 -4.43 -12.60
N PHE A 71 29.25 -4.52 -11.63
CA PHE A 71 28.44 -3.44 -11.06
C PHE A 71 27.94 -3.87 -9.66
N ASN A 72 27.73 -2.93 -8.74
CA ASN A 72 27.41 -3.27 -7.34
C ASN A 72 25.91 -3.37 -7.01
N ARG A 73 25.00 -2.93 -7.88
CA ARG A 73 23.55 -2.86 -7.60
C ARG A 73 22.69 -2.94 -8.87
N SER A 74 21.61 -3.73 -8.85
CA SER A 74 20.58 -3.69 -9.90
C SER A 74 19.57 -2.56 -9.68
N ILE A 75 18.87 -2.11 -10.73
CA ILE A 75 17.79 -1.11 -10.61
C ILE A 75 16.68 -1.59 -9.68
N SER A 76 16.35 -2.89 -9.72
CA SER A 76 15.36 -3.50 -8.82
C SER A 76 15.80 -3.40 -7.36
N TRP A 77 17.05 -3.74 -7.08
CA TRP A 77 17.64 -3.61 -5.75
C TRP A 77 17.62 -2.16 -5.25
N ALA A 78 18.04 -1.21 -6.10
CA ALA A 78 18.04 0.22 -5.76
C ALA A 78 16.63 0.74 -5.44
N ARG A 79 15.64 0.40 -6.28
CA ARG A 79 14.22 0.74 -6.05
C ARG A 79 13.70 0.16 -4.75
N SER A 80 13.96 -1.11 -4.48
CA SER A 80 13.54 -1.77 -3.23
C SER A 80 14.14 -1.08 -2.01
N ARG A 81 15.44 -0.76 -2.04
CA ARG A 81 16.13 -0.08 -0.94
C ARG A 81 15.59 1.34 -0.72
N THR A 82 15.36 2.10 -1.79
CA THR A 82 14.77 3.45 -1.70
C THR A 82 13.37 3.41 -1.13
N LYS A 83 12.51 2.48 -1.59
CA LYS A 83 11.15 2.29 -1.05
C LYS A 83 11.18 1.95 0.45
N SER A 84 12.05 1.03 0.84
CA SER A 84 12.21 0.63 2.25
C SER A 84 12.65 1.81 3.11
N LYS A 85 13.67 2.57 2.66
CA LYS A 85 14.16 3.76 3.35
C LYS A 85 13.09 4.85 3.48
N ALA A 86 12.30 5.08 2.43
CA ALA A 86 11.24 6.08 2.42
C ALA A 86 10.14 5.74 3.46
N VAL A 87 9.61 4.50 3.46
CA VAL A 87 8.61 4.09 4.46
C VAL A 87 9.17 4.08 5.88
N HIS A 88 10.42 3.67 6.05
CA HIS A 88 11.06 3.73 7.37
C HIS A 88 11.18 5.16 7.89
N THR A 89 11.64 6.10 7.05
CA THR A 89 11.71 7.52 7.41
C THR A 89 10.33 8.10 7.68
N TRP A 90 9.34 7.81 6.83
CA TRP A 90 7.97 8.27 7.06
C TRP A 90 7.38 7.71 8.37
N GLY A 91 7.64 6.44 8.68
CA GLY A 91 7.24 5.83 9.95
C GLY A 91 7.86 6.53 11.16
N ARG A 92 9.14 6.93 11.09
CA ARG A 92 9.79 7.71 12.16
C ARG A 92 9.16 9.10 12.33
N ILE A 93 8.96 9.81 11.21
CA ILE A 93 8.29 11.12 11.22
C ILE A 93 6.91 10.97 11.87
N TRP A 94 6.11 10.02 11.39
CA TRP A 94 4.78 9.73 11.92
C TRP A 94 4.79 9.49 13.43
N LEU A 95 5.67 8.64 13.96
CA LEU A 95 5.72 8.36 15.40
C LEU A 95 6.17 9.57 16.23
N SER A 96 7.02 10.43 15.68
CA SER A 96 7.51 11.64 16.36
C SER A 96 6.55 12.84 16.27
N SER A 97 5.62 12.84 15.31
CA SER A 97 4.69 13.94 15.10
C SER A 97 3.63 14.01 16.20
N LYS A 98 3.24 15.24 16.57
CA LYS A 98 2.09 15.47 17.44
C LYS A 98 0.80 15.22 16.65
N HIS A 99 0.13 14.12 16.94
CA HIS A 99 -1.20 13.80 16.41
C HIS A 99 -2.31 14.19 17.37
N SER A 100 -3.46 14.60 16.84
CA SER A 100 -4.68 14.78 17.62
C SER A 100 -5.15 13.44 18.20
N ASP A 101 -5.94 13.50 19.26
CA ASP A 101 -6.49 12.30 19.89
C ASP A 101 -7.36 11.50 18.91
N HIS A 102 -8.11 12.19 18.05
CA HIS A 102 -8.89 11.55 16.98
C HIS A 102 -8.01 10.70 16.07
N VAL A 103 -6.92 11.26 15.53
CA VAL A 103 -6.00 10.53 14.65
C VAL A 103 -5.36 9.34 15.37
N ARG A 104 -4.99 9.49 16.65
CA ARG A 104 -4.45 8.39 17.47
C ARG A 104 -5.46 7.28 17.68
N LEU A 105 -6.76 7.60 17.69
CA LEU A 105 -7.85 6.64 17.84
C LEU A 105 -8.24 5.98 16.51
N THR A 106 -8.20 6.70 15.39
CA THR A 106 -8.69 6.21 14.09
C THR A 106 -7.61 5.61 13.20
N ILE A 107 -6.35 6.07 13.30
CA ILE A 107 -5.22 5.61 12.48
C ILE A 107 -4.22 4.89 13.38
N LYS A 108 -4.41 3.58 13.56
CA LYS A 108 -3.57 2.74 14.44
C LYS A 108 -2.28 2.25 13.80
N SER A 109 -2.24 2.17 12.47
CA SER A 109 -1.10 1.62 11.74
C SER A 109 -0.11 2.72 11.37
N LYS A 110 1.18 2.38 11.43
CA LYS A 110 2.22 3.21 10.82
C LYS A 110 2.05 3.24 9.29
N PRO A 111 2.57 4.27 8.61
CA PRO A 111 2.52 4.33 7.16
C PRO A 111 3.16 3.10 6.49
N THR A 112 2.53 2.62 5.42
CA THR A 112 3.04 1.52 4.59
C THR A 112 2.78 1.81 3.11
N TRP A 113 3.43 1.05 2.22
CA TRP A 113 3.17 1.12 0.77
C TRP A 113 1.91 0.36 0.36
N GLU A 114 1.33 -0.42 1.25
CA GLU A 114 0.17 -1.25 0.95
C GLU A 114 -1.10 -0.62 1.50
N LEU A 115 -2.15 -0.67 0.69
CA LEU A 115 -3.46 -0.27 1.15
C LEU A 115 -3.94 -1.27 2.21
N HIS A 116 -4.44 -0.76 3.33
CA HIS A 116 -4.98 -1.59 4.41
C HIS A 116 -6.01 -2.60 3.87
N ALA A 117 -5.94 -3.85 4.35
CA ALA A 117 -6.70 -4.98 3.81
C ALA A 117 -8.21 -4.71 3.71
N PHE A 118 -8.78 -4.02 4.70
CA PHE A 118 -10.18 -3.60 4.65
C PHE A 118 -10.47 -2.70 3.44
N HIS A 119 -9.71 -1.61 3.25
CA HIS A 119 -9.92 -0.69 2.12
C HIS A 119 -9.65 -1.37 0.77
N LYS A 120 -8.68 -2.30 0.72
CA LYS A 120 -8.42 -3.13 -0.46
C LYS A 120 -9.58 -4.08 -0.77
N ALA A 121 -10.42 -4.45 0.21
CA ALA A 121 -11.54 -5.37 0.03
C ALA A 121 -12.88 -4.68 -0.30
N VAL A 122 -13.04 -3.39 0.01
CA VAL A 122 -14.28 -2.66 -0.32
C VAL A 122 -14.44 -2.57 -1.84
N ARG A 123 -15.59 -3.03 -2.35
CA ARG A 123 -15.98 -2.98 -3.75
C ARG A 123 -17.38 -2.39 -3.84
N ASN A 124 -17.65 -1.59 -4.87
CA ASN A 124 -18.98 -1.10 -5.24
C ASN A 124 -19.74 -0.30 -4.16
N ASP A 125 -19.09 0.14 -3.07
CA ASP A 125 -19.66 1.07 -2.08
C ASP A 125 -18.77 2.31 -1.89
N ARG A 126 -18.53 3.02 -3.01
CA ARG A 126 -17.66 4.20 -3.02
C ARG A 126 -18.18 5.29 -2.08
N ARG A 127 -19.51 5.51 -2.05
CA ARG A 127 -20.12 6.60 -1.29
C ARG A 127 -19.89 6.43 0.22
N ASN A 128 -20.19 5.25 0.77
CA ASN A 128 -20.02 5.04 2.22
C ASN A 128 -18.55 4.85 2.58
N HIS A 129 -17.73 4.29 1.68
CA HIS A 129 -16.29 4.22 1.88
C HIS A 129 -15.66 5.60 1.96
N CYS A 130 -16.04 6.54 1.08
CA CYS A 130 -15.61 7.94 1.18
C CYS A 130 -16.03 8.57 2.51
N ARG A 131 -17.29 8.39 2.95
CA ARG A 131 -17.76 8.85 4.28
C ARG A 131 -16.93 8.26 5.41
N LEU A 132 -16.58 6.98 5.35
CA LEU A 132 -15.73 6.34 6.34
C LEU A 132 -14.32 6.94 6.36
N ILE A 133 -13.71 7.21 5.20
CA ILE A 133 -12.40 7.88 5.13
C ILE A 133 -12.48 9.31 5.69
N GLN A 134 -13.53 10.06 5.37
CA GLN A 134 -13.78 11.39 5.93
C GLN A 134 -13.86 11.35 7.46
N ILE A 135 -14.55 10.36 8.03
CA ILE A 135 -14.61 10.15 9.48
C ILE A 135 -13.22 9.80 10.04
N ILE A 136 -12.48 8.88 9.41
CA ILE A 136 -11.12 8.49 9.85
C ILE A 136 -10.20 9.71 9.91
N LEU A 137 -10.23 10.56 8.88
CA LEU A 137 -9.42 11.78 8.81
C LEU A 137 -9.95 12.88 9.73
N GLY A 138 -11.22 12.84 10.12
CA GLY A 138 -11.89 13.94 10.81
C GLY A 138 -12.16 15.13 9.88
N HIS A 139 -12.42 14.86 8.59
CA HIS A 139 -12.72 15.85 7.55
C HIS A 139 -14.02 15.45 6.83
N GLY A 140 -15.17 15.88 7.33
CA GLY A 140 -16.47 15.47 6.78
C GLY A 140 -17.62 16.37 7.22
N PHE A 141 -18.84 16.00 6.85
CA PHE A 141 -20.03 16.80 7.05
C PHE A 141 -20.58 16.67 8.47
N PHE A 142 -19.97 17.40 9.41
CA PHE A 142 -20.41 17.47 10.81
C PHE A 142 -19.92 18.77 11.46
N GLY A 143 -20.63 19.22 12.50
CA GLY A 143 -20.45 20.55 13.10
C GLY A 143 -19.04 20.86 13.63
N GLU A 144 -18.36 19.89 14.24
CA GLU A 144 -16.96 20.08 14.68
C GLU A 144 -16.04 20.42 13.49
N TYR A 145 -16.27 19.82 12.32
CA TYR A 145 -15.52 20.14 11.11
C TYR A 145 -15.90 21.52 10.56
N TYR A 146 -17.18 21.88 10.55
CA TYR A 146 -17.62 23.20 10.08
C TYR A 146 -17.00 24.32 10.90
N ASN A 147 -17.04 24.22 12.23
CA ASN A 147 -16.42 25.18 13.14
C ASN A 147 -14.91 25.27 12.93
N ARG A 148 -14.21 24.13 12.78
CA ARG A 148 -12.76 24.11 12.62
C ARG A 148 -12.29 24.82 11.33
N PHE A 149 -13.11 24.79 10.28
CA PHE A 149 -12.76 25.35 8.97
C PHE A 149 -13.57 26.61 8.59
N ASN A 150 -14.29 27.21 9.54
CA ASN A 150 -15.12 28.39 9.33
C ASN A 150 -16.08 28.24 8.14
N ILE A 151 -16.76 27.09 8.06
CA ILE A 151 -17.76 26.82 7.03
C ILE A 151 -19.12 27.31 7.54
N ASP A 152 -19.84 28.06 6.71
CA ASP A 152 -21.18 28.59 7.01
C ASP A 152 -22.25 27.49 6.91
N GLU A 153 -22.25 26.59 7.90
CA GLU A 153 -23.21 25.50 8.07
C GLU A 153 -23.51 25.35 9.57
N PRO A 154 -24.74 24.96 9.97
CA PRO A 154 -25.09 24.81 11.38
C PRO A 154 -24.20 23.77 12.10
N PRO A 155 -23.53 24.13 13.21
CA PRO A 155 -22.68 23.20 13.93
C PRO A 155 -23.44 22.24 14.85
N GLU A 156 -24.69 22.56 15.21
CA GLU A 156 -25.49 21.75 16.11
C GLU A 156 -25.86 20.40 15.49
N CYS A 157 -26.07 19.39 16.33
CA CYS A 157 -26.62 18.15 15.85
C CYS A 157 -28.12 18.30 15.59
N PRO A 158 -28.66 17.86 14.43
CA PRO A 158 -30.10 17.87 14.17
C PRO A 158 -30.95 17.03 15.15
N CYS A 159 -30.32 16.23 16.01
CA CYS A 159 -31.01 15.51 17.07
C CYS A 159 -31.43 16.41 18.25
N GLY A 160 -30.91 17.64 18.34
CA GLY A 160 -31.20 18.59 19.43
C GLY A 160 -30.40 18.38 20.72
N ASP A 161 -29.77 17.21 20.89
CA ASP A 161 -29.10 16.83 22.14
C ASP A 161 -27.63 17.29 22.24
N ALA A 162 -27.06 17.87 21.18
CA ALA A 162 -25.66 18.29 21.16
C ALA A 162 -25.48 19.65 20.48
N PRO A 163 -24.89 20.64 21.18
CA PRO A 163 -24.65 21.98 20.62
C PRO A 163 -23.59 21.96 19.51
N ILE A 164 -22.74 20.93 19.46
CA ILE A 164 -21.81 20.68 18.36
C ILE A 164 -21.89 19.21 17.96
N GLN A 165 -22.19 18.94 16.70
CA GLN A 165 -22.16 17.58 16.14
C GLN A 165 -20.72 17.11 15.99
N THR A 166 -20.27 16.28 16.93
CA THR A 166 -18.96 15.60 16.88
C THR A 166 -19.12 14.18 16.32
N ILE A 167 -18.01 13.62 15.81
CA ILE A 167 -17.98 12.21 15.40
C ILE A 167 -18.34 11.29 16.58
N ALA A 168 -17.83 11.60 17.77
CA ALA A 168 -18.12 10.84 18.99
C ALA A 168 -19.62 10.85 19.33
N HIS A 169 -20.27 12.01 19.26
CA HIS A 169 -21.70 12.12 19.48
C HIS A 169 -22.47 11.25 18.48
N VAL A 170 -22.23 11.40 17.18
CA VAL A 170 -22.95 10.66 16.12
C VAL A 170 -22.79 9.14 16.28
N ILE A 171 -21.57 8.67 16.57
CA ILE A 171 -21.28 7.24 16.70
C ILE A 171 -21.82 6.64 18.00
N LYS A 172 -21.73 7.36 19.13
CA LYS A 172 -21.98 6.79 20.47
C LYS A 172 -23.30 7.20 21.12
N HIS A 173 -23.81 8.38 20.82
CA HIS A 173 -24.85 9.03 21.65
C HIS A 173 -26.06 9.54 20.86
N CYS A 174 -25.91 9.91 19.59
CA CYS A 174 -26.95 10.56 18.80
C CYS A 174 -28.23 9.73 18.63
N THR A 175 -29.32 10.20 19.24
CA THR A 175 -30.63 9.54 19.27
C THR A 175 -31.18 9.20 17.88
N LEU A 176 -30.91 10.05 16.87
CA LEU A 176 -31.28 9.80 15.46
C LEU A 176 -30.73 8.48 14.88
N PHE A 177 -29.64 7.97 15.43
CA PHE A 177 -28.97 6.77 14.93
C PHE A 177 -29.00 5.59 15.91
N ASP A 178 -29.82 5.64 16.97
CA ASP A 178 -29.86 4.61 18.01
C ASP A 178 -30.18 3.21 17.47
N ARG A 179 -31.15 3.11 16.55
CA ARG A 179 -31.52 1.84 15.90
C ARG A 179 -30.35 1.26 15.11
N SER A 180 -29.70 2.08 14.28
CA SER A 180 -28.57 1.65 13.46
C SER A 180 -27.31 1.39 14.29
N ARG A 181 -27.14 2.04 15.46
CA ARG A 181 -26.01 1.82 16.37
C ARG A 181 -25.96 0.38 16.91
N ALA A 182 -27.05 -0.38 16.84
CA ALA A 182 -27.03 -1.82 17.12
C ALA A 182 -25.96 -2.57 16.29
N ILE A 183 -25.68 -2.14 15.06
CA ILE A 183 -24.61 -2.69 14.21
C ILE A 183 -23.23 -2.48 14.87
N LEU A 184 -22.98 -1.28 15.38
CA LEU A 184 -21.73 -0.94 16.06
C LEU A 184 -21.59 -1.69 17.38
N ARG A 185 -22.68 -1.79 18.15
CA ARG A 185 -22.72 -2.53 19.43
C ARG A 185 -22.43 -4.03 19.28
N LYS A 186 -22.72 -4.63 18.12
CA LYS A 186 -22.34 -6.02 17.81
C LYS A 186 -20.83 -6.17 17.63
N ALA A 187 -20.14 -5.13 17.15
CA ALA A 187 -18.69 -5.15 16.93
C ALA A 187 -17.89 -4.67 18.16
N SER A 188 -18.48 -3.83 19.01
CA SER A 188 -17.82 -3.26 20.21
C SER A 188 -18.86 -2.89 21.26
N LYS A 189 -18.76 -3.49 22.46
CA LYS A 189 -19.63 -3.22 23.62
C LYS A 189 -18.78 -3.03 24.89
N PRO A 190 -18.64 -1.81 25.45
CA PRO A 190 -19.23 -0.54 24.99
C PRO A 190 -18.68 -0.09 23.63
N VAL A 191 -19.33 0.87 22.96
CA VAL A 191 -18.91 1.33 21.62
C VAL A 191 -17.62 2.14 21.73
N LEU A 192 -16.47 1.49 21.54
CA LEU A 192 -15.13 2.09 21.64
C LEU A 192 -14.54 2.38 20.27
N PHE A 193 -13.89 3.54 20.13
CA PHE A 193 -13.22 3.93 18.89
C PHE A 193 -12.01 3.03 18.60
N SER A 194 -11.30 2.58 19.63
CA SER A 194 -10.20 1.62 19.50
C SER A 194 -10.63 0.36 18.76
N ASP A 195 -11.82 -0.14 19.03
CA ASP A 195 -12.30 -1.39 18.48
C ASP A 195 -12.86 -1.18 17.07
N LEU A 196 -13.64 -0.10 16.90
CA LEU A 196 -14.27 0.26 15.65
C LEU A 196 -13.25 0.62 14.56
N PHE A 197 -12.22 1.39 14.87
CA PHE A 197 -11.22 1.81 13.90
C PHE A 197 -9.94 0.96 13.93
N GLY A 198 -9.70 0.22 15.02
CA GLY A 198 -8.51 -0.63 15.16
C GLY A 198 -8.65 -2.04 14.61
N SER A 199 -9.84 -2.45 14.15
CA SER A 199 -10.07 -3.81 13.64
C SER A 199 -10.81 -3.83 12.30
N ILE A 200 -10.57 -4.87 11.49
CA ILE A 200 -11.31 -5.08 10.24
C ILE A 200 -12.81 -5.28 10.52
N THR A 201 -13.17 -5.98 11.60
CA THR A 201 -14.55 -6.18 12.03
C THR A 201 -15.23 -4.86 12.38
N GLY A 202 -14.55 -4.00 13.12
CA GLY A 202 -15.01 -2.65 13.46
C GLY A 202 -15.22 -1.77 12.22
N LEU A 203 -14.26 -1.77 11.29
CA LEU A 203 -14.37 -0.98 10.04
C LEU A 203 -15.52 -1.48 9.16
N LYS A 204 -15.75 -2.80 9.09
CA LYS A 204 -16.92 -3.37 8.42
C LYS A 204 -18.23 -2.95 9.10
N ALA A 205 -18.28 -2.93 10.43
CA ALA A 205 -19.45 -2.48 11.18
C ALA A 205 -19.73 -0.99 10.95
N LEU A 206 -18.69 -0.15 10.94
CA LEU A 206 -18.80 1.27 10.58
C LEU A 206 -19.31 1.46 9.15
N LEU A 207 -18.76 0.74 8.17
CA LEU A 207 -19.22 0.83 6.78
C LEU A 207 -20.70 0.43 6.66
N ASN A 208 -21.09 -0.67 7.31
CA ASN A 208 -22.48 -1.13 7.32
C ASN A 208 -23.39 -0.08 7.99
N PHE A 209 -23.01 0.46 9.16
CA PHE A 209 -23.72 1.55 9.82
C PHE A 209 -23.96 2.73 8.87
N LEU A 210 -22.94 3.15 8.11
CA LEU A 210 -23.06 4.24 7.13
C LEU A 210 -23.93 3.88 5.92
N SER A 211 -24.01 2.60 5.55
CA SER A 211 -24.89 2.16 4.45
C SER A 211 -26.38 2.16 4.82
N VAL A 212 -26.71 1.96 6.10
CA VAL A 212 -28.10 1.86 6.55
C VAL A 212 -28.65 3.17 7.14
N CYS A 213 -27.81 4.19 7.31
CA CYS A 213 -28.25 5.49 7.81
C CYS A 213 -27.53 6.67 7.14
N ARG A 214 -28.08 7.88 7.35
CA ARG A 214 -27.56 9.13 6.78
C ARG A 214 -26.54 9.86 7.68
N ALA A 215 -25.89 9.16 8.61
CA ALA A 215 -24.87 9.75 9.47
C ALA A 215 -23.70 10.34 8.68
N PHE A 216 -23.34 11.61 8.87
CA PHE A 216 -22.25 12.25 8.11
C PHE A 216 -22.47 12.34 6.59
N SER A 217 -23.71 12.30 6.10
CA SER A 217 -24.00 12.67 4.71
C SER A 217 -24.42 14.13 4.63
N LYS A 218 -23.89 14.88 3.66
CA LYS A 218 -24.50 16.14 3.24
C LYS A 218 -25.79 15.81 2.48
N THR A 219 -26.90 16.39 2.92
CA THR A 219 -28.21 16.31 2.24
C THR A 219 -28.14 16.94 0.86
#